data_AF-A0A359E3A8-F1
#
_entry.id   AF-A0A359E3A8-F1
#
_cell.length_a   1.000
_cell.length_b   1.000
_cell.length_c   1.000
_cell.angle_alpha   90.00
_cell.angle_beta   90.00
_cell.angle_gamma   90.00
#
_symmetry.space_group_name_H-M   'P 1'
#
loop_
_entity.id
_entity.type
_entity.pdbx_description
1 polymer ?
#
loop_
_entity_poly.entity_id
_entity_poly.type
_entity_poly.pdbx_seq_one_letter_code
_entity_poly.pdbx_strand_id
1 'polypeptide(L)'
;TIQALSFTELYNEKQNTADQSTSKNTLYRIEGSSTGGTSGNYTLGFGIVEGSVKVFAGGTQLTEGVDYEVDYSFGSITILSEQYLASGQDIRIEFEKNQLNAIGQKNFTGLRAEYEVSDDINIGGTYFRLNEQPLSDKIRIGNESISNTVLGLDANASFDTPWITRFIDKIPLLQTKETSSISVSGEFAQLRPGVSQTNAVRDAIDKGELFNDEENGLSFIDDFEGTELSISFTSPT
;
A
#
# COMPACT_ATOMS: atom_id res chain seq x y z
N THR A 1 26.73 -25.19 -19.81
CA THR A 1 26.89 -26.67 -19.92
C THR A 1 25.83 -27.36 -19.09
N ILE A 2 25.37 -28.57 -19.45
CA ILE A 2 24.35 -29.34 -18.72
C ILE A 2 24.66 -29.45 -17.21
N GLN A 3 25.94 -29.61 -16.85
CA GLN A 3 26.38 -29.66 -15.45
C GLN A 3 26.10 -28.39 -14.64
N ALA A 4 26.07 -27.22 -15.27
CA ALA A 4 25.77 -25.96 -14.59
C ALA A 4 24.29 -25.83 -14.24
N LEU A 5 23.41 -26.52 -14.98
CA LEU A 5 21.97 -26.54 -14.73
C LEU A 5 21.56 -27.75 -13.87
N SER A 6 22.36 -28.82 -13.83
CA SER A 6 22.04 -30.01 -13.05
C SER A 6 22.23 -29.80 -11.54
N PHE A 7 21.11 -29.76 -10.80
CA PHE A 7 21.10 -29.62 -9.34
C PHE A 7 20.92 -30.99 -8.66
N THR A 8 21.98 -31.80 -8.68
CA THR A 8 21.99 -33.15 -8.11
C THR A 8 22.08 -33.17 -6.58
N GLU A 9 22.70 -32.14 -6.00
CA GLU A 9 22.90 -31.96 -4.57
C GLU A 9 21.56 -31.91 -3.82
N LEU A 10 20.51 -31.37 -4.45
CA LEU A 10 19.14 -31.38 -3.94
C LEU A 10 18.62 -32.79 -3.57
N TYR A 11 19.07 -33.82 -4.29
CA TYR A 11 18.60 -35.20 -4.11
C TYR A 11 19.59 -36.07 -3.32
N ASN A 12 20.86 -35.69 -3.30
CA ASN A 12 21.94 -36.54 -2.77
C ASN A 12 22.50 -36.03 -1.43
N GLU A 13 22.24 -34.78 -1.07
CA GLU A 13 22.76 -34.15 0.14
C GLU A 13 21.64 -33.77 1.10
N LYS A 14 22.02 -33.43 2.35
CA LYS A 14 21.07 -32.83 3.29
C LYS A 14 20.70 -31.44 2.81
N GLN A 15 19.46 -31.03 3.07
CA GLN A 15 18.93 -29.73 2.69
C GLN A 15 19.89 -28.57 2.99
N ASN A 16 20.38 -28.45 4.23
CA ASN A 16 21.30 -27.37 4.63
C ASN A 16 22.60 -27.32 3.82
N THR A 17 23.07 -28.46 3.30
CA THR A 17 24.29 -28.54 2.47
C THR A 17 23.97 -28.19 1.02
N ALA A 18 22.87 -28.73 0.48
CA ALA A 18 22.39 -28.38 -0.85
C ALA A 18 22.07 -26.87 -0.98
N ASP A 19 21.56 -26.26 0.09
CA ASP A 19 21.24 -24.83 0.16
C ASP A 19 22.48 -23.94 0.04
N GLN A 20 23.65 -24.41 0.48
CA GLN A 20 24.92 -23.68 0.37
C GLN A 20 25.45 -23.65 -1.06
N SER A 21 24.93 -24.49 -1.96
CA SER A 21 25.26 -24.48 -3.39
C SER A 21 24.49 -23.35 -4.12
N THR A 22 24.80 -22.11 -3.76
CA THR A 22 24.11 -20.90 -4.22
C THR A 22 24.08 -20.78 -5.75
N SER A 23 25.12 -21.25 -6.43
CA SER A 23 25.20 -21.23 -7.90
C SER A 23 24.13 -22.07 -8.61
N LYS A 24 23.51 -23.04 -7.91
CA LYS A 24 22.46 -23.92 -8.44
C LYS A 24 21.11 -23.68 -7.80
N ASN A 25 21.07 -23.42 -6.49
CA ASN A 25 19.83 -23.22 -5.74
C ASN A 25 19.05 -21.99 -6.22
N THR A 26 19.74 -20.94 -6.68
CA THR A 26 19.07 -19.72 -7.16
C THR A 26 18.59 -19.80 -8.62
N LEU A 27 18.89 -20.87 -9.34
CA LEU A 27 18.57 -20.99 -10.78
C LEU A 27 17.10 -21.32 -11.04
N TYR A 28 16.43 -21.96 -10.07
CA TYR A 28 15.08 -22.47 -10.24
C TYR A 28 14.15 -21.81 -9.23
N ARG A 29 13.18 -21.05 -9.73
CA ARG A 29 12.12 -20.45 -8.91
C ARG A 29 10.77 -20.81 -9.51
N ILE A 30 9.93 -21.47 -8.71
CA ILE A 30 8.56 -21.82 -9.10
C ILE A 30 7.63 -20.94 -8.29
N GLU A 31 6.94 -20.05 -8.98
CA GLU A 31 5.89 -19.20 -8.42
C GLU A 31 4.54 -19.67 -8.94
N GLY A 32 3.53 -19.70 -8.07
CA GLY A 32 2.17 -20.08 -8.42
C GLY A 32 1.17 -19.45 -7.46
N SER A 33 0.01 -19.08 -7.98
CA SER A 33 -1.12 -18.58 -7.20
C SER A 33 -2.26 -19.59 -7.24
N SER A 34 -2.94 -19.79 -6.11
CA SER A 34 -4.16 -20.59 -6.03
C SER A 34 -5.24 -19.76 -5.35
N THR A 35 -6.44 -19.75 -5.92
CA THR A 35 -7.61 -19.08 -5.34
C THR A 35 -8.67 -20.13 -5.01
N GLY A 36 -9.37 -19.96 -3.89
CA GLY A 36 -10.59 -20.72 -3.57
C GLY A 36 -11.72 -20.43 -4.57
N GLY A 37 -12.78 -21.24 -4.55
CA GLY A 37 -13.94 -21.07 -5.44
C GLY A 37 -14.59 -19.68 -5.34
N THR A 38 -15.36 -19.30 -6.36
CA THR A 38 -16.09 -18.02 -6.41
C THR A 38 -17.11 -17.93 -5.28
N SER A 39 -16.74 -17.26 -4.19
CA SER A 39 -17.67 -16.79 -3.17
C SER A 39 -17.83 -15.29 -3.30
N GLY A 40 -19.07 -14.81 -3.34
CA GLY A 40 -19.36 -13.38 -3.24
C GLY A 40 -18.99 -12.78 -1.88
N ASN A 41 -18.58 -13.61 -0.92
CA ASN A 41 -18.10 -13.18 0.39
C ASN A 41 -16.57 -13.33 0.49
N TYR A 42 -15.89 -12.28 0.92
CA TYR A 42 -14.44 -12.25 1.17
C TYR A 42 -14.17 -11.87 2.61
N THR A 43 -13.31 -12.63 3.30
CA THR A 43 -12.88 -12.30 4.65
C THR A 43 -11.66 -11.38 4.59
N LEU A 44 -11.81 -10.17 5.11
CA LEU A 44 -10.76 -9.17 5.22
C LEU A 44 -10.06 -9.26 6.59
N GLY A 45 -10.72 -9.83 7.62
CA GLY A 45 -10.22 -9.99 8.98
C GLY A 45 -10.49 -8.76 9.86
N PHE A 46 -10.28 -8.88 11.18
CA PHE A 46 -10.70 -7.88 12.16
C PHE A 46 -9.96 -6.53 12.07
N GLY A 47 -10.57 -5.50 12.67
CA GLY A 47 -9.95 -4.20 12.91
C GLY A 47 -9.90 -3.29 11.69
N ILE A 48 -10.84 -3.43 10.75
CA ILE A 48 -10.93 -2.57 9.57
C ILE A 48 -11.42 -1.18 9.99
N VAL A 49 -10.82 -0.13 9.43
CA VAL A 49 -11.27 1.25 9.64
C VAL A 49 -12.56 1.47 8.85
N GLU A 50 -13.62 1.94 9.51
CA GLU A 50 -14.91 2.21 8.90
C GLU A 50 -14.78 3.23 7.76
N GLY A 51 -15.38 2.94 6.60
CA GLY A 51 -15.30 3.78 5.39
C GLY A 51 -13.97 3.74 4.64
N SER A 52 -12.98 2.95 5.09
CA SER A 52 -11.70 2.79 4.38
C SER A 52 -11.77 1.82 3.20
N VAL A 53 -12.83 1.01 3.12
CA VAL A 53 -12.95 -0.06 2.12
C VAL A 53 -13.27 0.55 0.75
N LYS A 54 -12.45 0.22 -0.24
CA LYS A 54 -12.66 0.55 -1.64
C LYS A 54 -12.56 -0.71 -2.47
N VAL A 55 -13.61 -0.99 -3.24
CA VAL A 55 -13.70 -2.20 -4.05
C VAL A 55 -13.69 -1.80 -5.52
N PHE A 56 -12.94 -2.53 -6.32
CA PHE A 56 -12.84 -2.31 -7.74
C PHE A 56 -13.09 -3.61 -8.47
N ALA A 57 -13.97 -3.59 -9.47
CA ALA A 57 -14.17 -4.70 -10.40
C ALA A 57 -13.75 -4.24 -11.80
N GLY A 58 -12.70 -4.85 -12.36
CA GLY A 58 -12.28 -4.57 -13.74
C GLY A 58 -11.81 -3.14 -13.96
N GLY A 59 -11.28 -2.51 -12.91
CA GLY A 59 -10.85 -1.11 -12.91
C GLY A 59 -11.93 -0.09 -12.51
N THR A 60 -13.21 -0.50 -12.45
CA THR A 60 -14.30 0.38 -12.00
C THR A 60 -14.47 0.28 -10.49
N GLN A 61 -14.47 1.43 -9.81
CA GLN A 61 -14.78 1.48 -8.38
C GLN A 61 -16.27 1.19 -8.14
N LEU A 62 -16.55 0.25 -7.24
CA LEU A 62 -17.90 -0.14 -6.83
C LEU A 62 -18.41 0.78 -5.71
N THR A 63 -19.72 0.84 -5.55
CA THR A 63 -20.38 1.67 -4.54
C THR A 63 -20.80 0.84 -3.32
N GLU A 64 -20.34 1.21 -2.13
CA GLU A 64 -20.74 0.56 -0.87
C GLU A 64 -22.24 0.76 -0.61
N GLY A 65 -22.93 -0.29 -0.14
CA GLY A 65 -24.38 -0.32 0.08
C GLY A 65 -25.22 -0.55 -1.19
N VAL A 66 -24.61 -0.52 -2.38
CA VAL A 66 -25.28 -0.79 -3.66
C VAL A 66 -24.69 -2.03 -4.32
N ASP A 67 -23.38 -2.01 -4.56
CA ASP A 67 -22.67 -3.07 -5.28
C ASP A 67 -22.04 -4.10 -4.33
N TYR A 68 -21.73 -3.68 -3.10
CA TYR A 68 -21.18 -4.52 -2.04
C TYR A 68 -21.57 -4.00 -0.65
N GLU A 69 -21.54 -4.87 0.34
CA GLU A 69 -21.74 -4.55 1.75
C GLU A 69 -20.51 -4.97 2.56
N VAL A 70 -20.17 -4.17 3.58
CA VAL A 70 -19.04 -4.43 4.47
C VAL A 70 -19.54 -4.65 5.89
N ASP A 71 -19.18 -5.80 6.46
CA ASP A 71 -19.27 -6.04 7.89
C ASP A 71 -17.94 -5.65 8.54
N TYR A 72 -17.88 -4.44 9.09
CA TYR A 72 -16.69 -3.93 9.78
C TYR A 72 -16.41 -4.63 11.11
N SER A 73 -17.42 -5.28 11.72
CA SER A 73 -17.27 -5.95 13.01
C SER A 73 -16.55 -7.30 12.86
N PHE A 74 -16.94 -8.08 11.86
CA PHE A 74 -16.34 -9.38 11.55
C PHE A 74 -15.27 -9.29 10.47
N GLY A 75 -15.17 -8.15 9.80
CA GLY A 75 -14.18 -7.89 8.78
C GLY A 75 -14.42 -8.74 7.55
N SER A 76 -15.64 -8.71 7.02
CA SER A 76 -16.01 -9.41 5.78
C SER A 76 -16.72 -8.49 4.82
N ILE A 77 -16.58 -8.76 3.53
CA ILE A 77 -17.26 -8.04 2.47
C ILE A 77 -18.08 -9.01 1.65
N THR A 78 -19.32 -8.62 1.36
CA THR A 78 -20.21 -9.35 0.44
C THR A 78 -20.46 -8.51 -0.80
N ILE A 79 -20.10 -9.02 -1.98
CA ILE A 79 -20.48 -8.44 -3.26
C ILE A 79 -21.94 -8.78 -3.51
N LEU A 80 -22.77 -7.76 -3.67
CA LEU A 80 -24.22 -7.89 -3.85
C LEU A 80 -24.59 -8.14 -5.31
N SER A 81 -23.85 -7.52 -6.23
CA SER A 81 -24.14 -7.56 -7.66
C SER A 81 -23.43 -8.73 -8.36
N GLU A 82 -24.21 -9.73 -8.81
CA GLU A 82 -23.69 -10.94 -9.50
C GLU A 82 -22.89 -10.64 -10.77
N GLN A 83 -23.15 -9.50 -11.43
CA GLN A 83 -22.41 -9.07 -12.61
C GLN A 83 -20.91 -8.92 -12.37
N TYR A 84 -20.50 -8.64 -11.12
CA TYR A 84 -19.08 -8.53 -10.74
C TYR A 84 -18.47 -9.86 -10.30
N LEU A 85 -19.29 -10.91 -10.14
CA LEU A 85 -18.85 -12.27 -9.79
C LEU A 85 -18.65 -13.18 -11.01
N ALA A 86 -18.76 -12.61 -12.22
CA ALA A 86 -18.53 -13.32 -13.46
C ALA A 86 -17.07 -13.84 -13.55
N SER A 87 -16.90 -15.02 -14.14
CA SER A 87 -15.57 -15.62 -14.31
C SER A 87 -14.64 -14.72 -15.14
N GLY A 88 -13.41 -14.54 -14.68
CA GLY A 88 -12.41 -13.67 -15.30
C GLY A 88 -12.47 -12.20 -14.85
N GLN A 89 -13.42 -11.84 -13.99
CA GLN A 89 -13.47 -10.51 -13.39
C GLN A 89 -12.49 -10.42 -12.21
N ASP A 90 -11.51 -9.52 -12.31
CA ASP A 90 -10.62 -9.21 -11.19
C ASP A 90 -11.32 -8.27 -10.20
N ILE A 91 -11.36 -8.66 -8.93
CA ILE A 91 -11.91 -7.87 -7.81
C ILE A 91 -10.75 -7.48 -6.90
N ARG A 92 -10.45 -6.18 -6.87
CA ARG A 92 -9.43 -5.59 -6.00
C ARG A 92 -10.10 -4.90 -4.84
N ILE A 93 -9.69 -5.24 -3.62
CA ILE A 93 -10.24 -4.68 -2.38
C ILE A 93 -9.10 -3.99 -1.63
N GLU A 94 -9.21 -2.68 -1.45
CA GLU A 94 -8.31 -1.88 -0.64
C GLU A 94 -9.01 -1.50 0.65
N PHE A 95 -8.29 -1.55 1.77
CA PHE A 95 -8.83 -1.17 3.07
C PHE A 95 -7.70 -0.84 4.03
N GLU A 96 -8.02 -0.07 5.06
CA GLU A 96 -7.10 0.21 6.16
C GLU A 96 -7.45 -0.65 7.38
N LYS A 97 -6.42 -1.12 8.09
CA LYS A 97 -6.56 -1.85 9.35
C LYS A 97 -5.93 -1.07 10.49
N ASN A 98 -6.64 -1.02 11.61
CA ASN A 98 -6.10 -0.62 12.90
C ASN A 98 -5.03 -1.63 13.31
N GLN A 99 -3.77 -1.30 13.08
CA GLN A 99 -2.64 -2.10 13.53
C GLN A 99 -2.49 -1.95 15.05
N LEU A 100 -3.22 -2.75 15.81
CA LEU A 100 -3.12 -2.81 17.29
C LEU A 100 -1.73 -3.28 17.77
N ASN A 101 -0.88 -3.79 16.87
CA ASN A 101 0.48 -4.27 17.14
C ASN A 101 1.59 -3.43 16.48
N ALA A 102 1.33 -2.17 16.09
CA ALA A 102 2.39 -1.29 15.62
C ALA A 102 3.24 -0.84 16.82
N ILE A 103 4.42 -1.44 16.99
CA ILE A 103 5.33 -1.11 18.09
C ILE A 103 5.92 0.31 17.91
N GLY A 104 5.86 0.88 16.70
CA GLY A 104 6.47 2.18 16.34
C GLY A 104 5.50 3.36 16.32
N GLN A 105 5.93 4.50 16.86
CA GLN A 105 5.17 5.75 16.81
C GLN A 105 5.21 6.35 15.39
N LYS A 106 4.03 6.65 14.84
CA LYS A 106 3.88 7.38 13.57
C LYS A 106 3.22 8.73 13.85
N ASN A 107 3.84 9.80 13.38
CA ASN A 107 3.30 11.15 13.49
C ASN A 107 2.92 11.64 12.08
N PHE A 108 1.63 11.87 11.87
CA PHE A 108 1.11 12.48 10.64
C PHE A 108 0.65 13.90 10.97
N THR A 109 1.26 14.90 10.35
CA THR A 109 0.94 16.30 10.61
C THR A 109 0.83 17.05 9.29
N GLY A 110 -0.22 17.83 9.13
CA GLY A 110 -0.42 18.56 7.90
C GLY A 110 -1.43 19.69 8.05
N LEU A 111 -1.54 20.46 6.99
CA LEU A 111 -2.50 21.51 6.80
C LEU A 111 -3.10 21.38 5.39
N ARG A 112 -4.40 21.59 5.30
CA ARG A 112 -5.11 21.73 4.04
C ARG A 112 -5.80 23.08 4.04
N ALA A 113 -5.65 23.80 2.94
CA ALA A 113 -6.33 25.06 2.70
C ALA A 113 -7.20 24.88 1.46
N GLU A 114 -8.45 25.31 1.56
CA GLU A 114 -9.39 25.30 0.45
C GLU A 114 -9.89 26.72 0.24
N TYR A 115 -10.05 27.08 -1.03
CA TYR A 115 -10.59 28.37 -1.42
C TYR A 115 -11.66 28.15 -2.48
N GLU A 116 -12.88 28.51 -2.12
CA GLU A 116 -14.02 28.55 -3.02
C GLU A 116 -13.94 29.85 -3.83
N VAL A 117 -13.56 29.72 -5.10
CA VAL A 117 -13.50 30.88 -6.02
C VAL A 117 -14.92 31.30 -6.42
N SER A 118 -15.82 30.32 -6.56
CA SER A 118 -17.25 30.45 -6.81
C SER A 118 -17.97 29.18 -6.37
N ASP A 119 -19.30 29.17 -6.35
CA ASP A 119 -20.13 27.99 -6.05
C ASP A 119 -19.75 26.77 -6.92
N ASP A 120 -19.25 27.04 -8.13
CA ASP A 120 -18.89 26.04 -9.13
C ASP A 120 -17.39 25.69 -9.19
N ILE A 121 -16.51 26.46 -8.53
CA ILE A 121 -15.04 26.35 -8.68
C ILE A 121 -14.36 26.38 -7.32
N ASN A 122 -13.61 25.33 -7.03
CA ASN A 122 -12.78 25.24 -5.83
C ASN A 122 -11.31 24.96 -6.19
N ILE A 123 -10.43 25.46 -5.32
CA ILE A 123 -9.00 25.20 -5.40
C ILE A 123 -8.51 24.82 -3.99
N GLY A 124 -7.78 23.72 -3.91
CA GLY A 124 -7.19 23.18 -2.70
C GLY A 124 -5.67 23.19 -2.75
N GLY A 125 -5.07 23.37 -1.58
CA GLY A 125 -3.65 23.18 -1.35
C GLY A 125 -3.45 22.32 -0.11
N THR A 126 -2.58 21.32 -0.22
CA THR A 126 -2.31 20.37 0.86
C THR A 126 -0.81 20.33 1.16
N TYR A 127 -0.48 20.34 2.43
CA TYR A 127 0.86 19.99 2.92
C TYR A 127 0.70 18.98 4.04
N PHE A 128 1.38 17.85 3.96
CA PHE A 128 1.50 16.95 5.11
C PHE A 128 2.88 16.33 5.19
N ARG A 129 3.24 15.95 6.41
CA ARG A 129 4.46 15.23 6.75
C ARG A 129 4.09 14.01 7.57
N LEU A 130 4.56 12.86 7.10
CA LEU A 130 4.50 11.58 7.80
C LEU A 130 5.89 11.26 8.32
N ASN A 131 6.03 11.09 9.63
CA ASN A 131 7.29 10.76 10.27
C ASN A 131 7.11 9.53 11.17
N GLU A 132 7.82 8.45 10.85
CA GLU A 132 7.88 7.23 11.66
C GLU A 132 9.11 7.27 12.55
N GLN A 133 8.97 6.89 13.81
CA GLN A 133 10.09 6.81 14.74
C GLN A 133 10.71 5.39 14.70
N PRO A 134 12.02 5.25 14.46
CA PRO A 134 12.68 3.95 14.51
C PRO A 134 12.61 3.34 15.92
N LEU A 135 12.44 2.02 15.99
CA LEU A 135 12.35 1.26 17.24
C LEU A 135 13.70 0.97 17.88
N SER A 136 14.76 0.99 17.08
CA SER A 136 16.12 0.66 17.46
C SER A 136 17.08 1.55 16.70
N ASP A 137 18.24 1.81 17.29
CA ASP A 137 19.34 2.51 16.62
C ASP A 137 19.97 1.66 15.50
N LYS A 138 19.83 0.33 15.58
CA LYS A 138 20.22 -0.61 14.53
C LYS A 138 19.02 -0.90 13.62
N ILE A 139 18.85 -0.06 12.60
CA ILE A 139 17.75 -0.16 11.64
C ILE A 139 18.08 -1.28 10.64
N ARG A 140 17.34 -2.39 10.67
CA ARG A 140 17.52 -3.49 9.72
C ARG A 140 16.77 -3.25 8.41
N ILE A 141 17.21 -3.90 7.35
CA ILE A 141 16.48 -3.90 6.08
C ILE A 141 15.03 -4.40 6.27
N GLY A 142 14.07 -3.64 5.74
CA GLY A 142 12.64 -3.86 5.87
C GLY A 142 11.99 -3.16 7.07
N ASN A 143 12.79 -2.60 7.98
CA ASN A 143 12.33 -1.83 9.14
C ASN A 143 12.74 -0.34 9.05
N GLU A 144 13.08 0.15 7.86
CA GLU A 144 13.42 1.55 7.66
C GLU A 144 12.24 2.47 7.96
N SER A 145 12.50 3.49 8.77
CA SER A 145 11.49 4.49 9.12
C SER A 145 11.52 5.66 8.14
N ILE A 146 10.33 6.06 7.69
CA ILE A 146 10.17 7.14 6.71
C ILE A 146 9.88 8.49 7.37
N SER A 147 10.37 9.57 6.76
CA SER A 147 10.01 10.97 7.05
C SER A 147 9.61 11.68 5.76
N ASN A 148 8.47 11.29 5.21
CA ASN A 148 8.00 11.77 3.92
C ASN A 148 7.22 13.07 4.06
N THR A 149 7.43 13.98 3.12
CA THR A 149 6.66 15.23 3.01
C THR A 149 5.96 15.29 1.67
N VAL A 150 4.68 15.63 1.65
CA VAL A 150 3.89 15.79 0.44
C VAL A 150 3.34 17.20 0.35
N LEU A 151 3.48 17.77 -0.84
CA LEU A 151 2.86 19.02 -1.25
C LEU A 151 1.87 18.72 -2.37
N GLY A 152 0.61 19.08 -2.18
CA GLY A 152 -0.48 18.87 -3.12
C GLY A 152 -1.15 20.18 -3.51
N LEU A 153 -1.61 20.26 -4.75
CA LEU A 153 -2.49 21.29 -5.27
C LEU A 153 -3.60 20.59 -6.06
N ASP A 154 -4.84 20.96 -5.80
CA ASP A 154 -6.00 20.42 -6.49
C ASP A 154 -6.94 21.55 -6.92
N ALA A 155 -7.67 21.34 -8.00
CA ALA A 155 -8.71 22.24 -8.44
C ALA A 155 -9.85 21.41 -9.04
N ASN A 156 -11.08 21.78 -8.71
CA ASN A 156 -12.27 21.19 -9.31
C ASN A 156 -13.23 22.29 -9.74
N ALA A 157 -13.81 22.12 -10.93
CA ALA A 157 -14.79 23.02 -11.50
C ALA A 157 -15.95 22.20 -12.05
N SER A 158 -17.17 22.46 -11.60
CA SER A 158 -18.38 21.79 -12.08
C SER A 158 -19.35 22.81 -12.62
N PHE A 159 -19.74 22.67 -13.88
CA PHE A 159 -20.64 23.60 -14.55
C PHE A 159 -21.87 22.88 -15.06
N ASP A 160 -23.04 23.45 -14.82
CA ASP A 160 -24.26 23.02 -15.48
C ASP A 160 -24.17 23.31 -16.98
N THR A 161 -24.43 22.29 -17.79
CA THR A 161 -24.36 22.36 -19.26
C THR A 161 -25.68 22.00 -19.95
N PRO A 162 -26.81 22.70 -19.70
CA PRO A 162 -28.11 22.35 -20.28
C PRO A 162 -28.14 22.25 -21.81
N TRP A 163 -27.16 22.85 -22.50
CA TRP A 163 -27.00 22.74 -23.94
C TRP A 163 -26.72 21.29 -24.40
N ILE A 164 -26.09 20.45 -23.57
CA ILE A 164 -25.87 19.03 -23.84
C ILE A 164 -27.19 18.27 -23.77
N THR A 165 -27.97 18.44 -22.70
CA THR A 165 -29.32 17.85 -22.58
C THR A 165 -30.17 18.22 -23.80
N ARG A 166 -30.19 19.52 -24.17
CA ARG A 166 -30.94 20.01 -25.34
C ARG A 166 -30.44 19.48 -26.68
N PHE A 167 -29.16 19.13 -26.79
CA PHE A 167 -28.60 18.53 -28.00
C PHE A 167 -29.03 17.06 -28.11
N ILE A 168 -28.98 16.31 -27.02
CA ILE A 168 -29.41 14.91 -26.95
C ILE A 168 -30.92 14.79 -27.20
N ASP A 169 -31.73 15.71 -26.68
CA ASP A 169 -33.19 15.76 -26.90
C ASP A 169 -33.59 15.95 -28.37
N LYS A 170 -32.67 16.38 -29.25
CA LYS A 170 -32.93 16.50 -30.70
C LYS A 170 -32.77 15.17 -31.45
N ILE A 171 -32.21 14.14 -30.81
CA ILE A 171 -32.06 12.82 -31.42
C ILE A 171 -33.43 12.12 -31.38
N PRO A 172 -33.97 11.68 -32.54
CA PRO A 172 -35.26 10.98 -32.57
C PRO A 172 -35.22 9.74 -31.66
N LEU A 173 -36.31 9.51 -30.90
CA LEU A 173 -36.50 8.40 -29.96
C LEU A 173 -35.81 8.54 -28.58
N LEU A 174 -35.10 9.65 -28.30
CA LEU A 174 -34.52 9.93 -26.97
C LEU A 174 -35.22 11.14 -26.32
N GLN A 175 -35.50 11.04 -25.01
CA GLN A 175 -36.01 12.16 -24.19
C GLN A 175 -35.24 12.17 -22.87
N THR A 176 -34.49 13.24 -22.62
CA THR A 176 -33.69 13.44 -21.42
C THR A 176 -34.30 14.54 -20.55
N LYS A 177 -34.65 14.20 -19.30
CA LYS A 177 -35.24 15.15 -18.33
C LYS A 177 -34.24 15.62 -17.26
N GLU A 178 -33.13 14.92 -17.14
CA GLU A 178 -32.07 15.21 -16.17
C GLU A 178 -31.19 16.37 -16.65
N THR A 179 -30.78 17.21 -15.70
CA THR A 179 -29.78 18.27 -15.92
C THR A 179 -28.43 17.64 -16.24
N SER A 180 -27.77 18.16 -17.28
CA SER A 180 -26.40 17.80 -17.60
C SER A 180 -25.43 18.76 -16.94
N SER A 181 -24.31 18.24 -16.45
CA SER A 181 -23.18 19.01 -15.94
C SER A 181 -21.88 18.46 -16.50
N ILE A 182 -20.85 19.31 -16.53
CA ILE A 182 -19.47 18.93 -16.82
C ILE A 182 -18.64 19.26 -15.60
N SER A 183 -17.93 18.26 -15.08
CA SER A 183 -16.93 18.43 -14.04
C SER A 183 -15.53 18.24 -14.61
N VAL A 184 -14.63 19.17 -14.28
CA VAL A 184 -13.22 19.13 -14.62
C VAL A 184 -12.42 19.24 -13.33
N SER A 185 -11.62 18.22 -13.06
CA SER A 185 -10.73 18.20 -11.90
C SER A 185 -9.28 18.03 -12.35
N GLY A 186 -8.37 18.65 -11.61
CA GLY A 186 -6.93 18.49 -11.77
C GLY A 186 -6.25 18.41 -10.42
N GLU A 187 -5.25 17.54 -10.31
CA GLU A 187 -4.43 17.38 -9.11
C GLU A 187 -2.96 17.34 -9.51
N PHE A 188 -2.13 17.96 -8.66
CA PHE A 188 -0.68 17.88 -8.71
C PHE A 188 -0.16 17.60 -7.31
N ALA A 189 0.63 16.54 -7.16
CA ALA A 189 1.27 16.21 -5.90
C ALA A 189 2.77 15.97 -6.10
N GLN A 190 3.56 16.48 -5.16
CA GLN A 190 5.00 16.23 -5.07
C GLN A 190 5.33 15.55 -3.74
N LEU A 191 5.87 14.34 -3.82
CA LEU A 191 6.46 13.63 -2.69
C LEU A 191 7.94 13.99 -2.58
N ARG A 192 8.36 14.44 -1.40
CA ARG A 192 9.75 14.54 -0.99
C ARG A 192 10.04 13.42 0.01
N PRO A 193 10.71 12.35 -0.42
CA PRO A 193 11.06 11.27 0.49
C PRO A 193 12.11 11.74 1.50
N GLY A 194 12.06 11.18 2.70
CA GLY A 194 13.05 11.42 3.73
C GLY A 194 13.17 10.22 4.64
N VAL A 195 14.27 10.16 5.39
CA VAL A 195 14.54 9.11 6.37
C VAL A 195 14.43 9.68 7.78
N SER A 196 13.86 8.91 8.69
CA SER A 196 13.90 9.25 10.11
C SER A 196 15.18 8.74 10.73
N GLN A 197 15.87 9.59 11.49
CA GLN A 197 17.11 9.22 12.20
C GLN A 197 16.83 9.11 13.70
N THR A 198 17.47 8.15 14.36
CA THR A 198 17.50 8.11 15.83
C THR A 198 18.50 9.13 16.38
N ASN A 199 18.45 9.37 17.69
CA ASN A 199 19.43 10.25 18.34
C ASN A 199 20.86 9.71 18.19
N ALA A 200 21.05 8.39 18.27
CA ALA A 200 22.37 7.78 18.09
C ALA A 200 22.94 8.02 16.68
N VAL A 201 22.11 7.91 15.64
CA VAL A 201 22.52 8.20 14.26
C VAL A 201 22.85 9.69 14.09
N ARG A 202 22.03 10.58 14.66
CA ARG A 202 22.29 12.03 14.60
C ARG A 202 23.59 12.40 15.31
N ASP A 203 23.85 11.83 16.48
CA ASP A 203 25.09 12.03 17.21
C ASP A 203 26.31 11.51 16.42
N ALA A 204 26.17 10.42 15.68
CA ALA A 204 27.23 9.89 14.82
C ALA A 204 27.51 10.80 13.60
N ILE A 205 26.46 11.39 13.01
CA ILE A 205 26.59 12.40 11.95
C ILE A 205 27.30 13.65 12.49
N ASP A 206 26.86 14.18 13.62
CA ASP A 206 27.43 15.38 14.23
C ASP A 206 28.91 15.20 14.61
N LYS A 207 29.33 13.97 14.92
CA LYS A 207 30.72 13.60 15.19
C LYS A 207 31.54 13.27 13.94
N GLY A 208 30.92 13.21 12.76
CA GLY A 208 31.57 12.81 11.51
C GLY A 208 32.02 11.35 11.50
N GLU A 209 31.29 10.48 12.19
CA GLU A 209 31.56 9.03 12.27
C GLU A 209 30.96 8.24 11.10
N LEU A 210 30.05 8.86 10.33
CA LEU A 210 29.39 8.28 9.17
C LEU A 210 29.99 8.80 7.86
N PHE A 211 29.91 8.00 6.80
CA PHE A 211 30.21 8.46 5.45
C PHE A 211 29.08 9.36 4.91
N ASN A 212 29.41 10.25 3.96
CA ASN A 212 28.45 11.21 3.38
C ASN A 212 27.16 10.55 2.82
N ASP A 213 27.24 9.31 2.36
CA ASP A 213 26.10 8.53 1.87
C ASP A 213 25.25 7.96 3.00
N GLU A 214 25.84 7.61 4.14
CA GLU A 214 25.15 7.10 5.34
C GLU A 214 24.39 8.20 6.11
N GLU A 215 24.83 9.46 6.00
CA GLU A 215 24.12 10.61 6.57
C GLU A 215 22.70 10.77 5.99
N ASN A 216 22.44 10.25 4.79
CA ASN A 216 21.15 10.31 4.12
C ASN A 216 20.23 9.11 4.42
N GLY A 217 20.65 8.21 5.31
CA GLY A 217 19.92 7.03 5.74
C GLY A 217 20.83 5.82 5.89
N LEU A 218 20.72 5.14 7.03
CA LEU A 218 21.52 3.96 7.34
C LEU A 218 20.59 2.77 7.58
N SER A 219 20.87 1.65 6.90
CA SER A 219 20.17 0.38 7.10
C SER A 219 21.20 -0.74 7.11
N PHE A 220 21.07 -1.66 8.07
CA PHE A 220 21.97 -2.78 8.28
C PHE A 220 21.42 -4.01 7.57
N ILE A 221 22.20 -4.55 6.63
CA ILE A 221 21.93 -5.85 5.99
C ILE A 221 22.02 -6.97 7.03
N ASP A 222 23.05 -6.92 7.87
CA ASP A 222 23.27 -7.84 8.99
C ASP A 222 24.03 -7.09 10.10
N ASP A 223 23.65 -7.30 11.35
CA ASP A 223 24.28 -6.74 12.54
C ASP A 223 25.05 -7.79 13.37
N PHE A 224 25.02 -9.07 12.95
CA PHE A 224 25.63 -10.24 13.60
C PHE A 224 25.20 -10.49 15.06
N GLU A 225 24.18 -9.78 15.58
CA GLU A 225 23.71 -9.93 16.96
C GLU A 225 23.05 -11.31 17.19
N GLY A 226 22.53 -11.92 16.12
CA GLY A 226 21.87 -13.22 16.17
C GLY A 226 22.77 -14.42 15.84
N THR A 227 24.08 -14.22 15.66
CA THR A 227 24.99 -15.28 15.19
C THR A 227 25.33 -16.29 16.30
N GLU A 228 25.17 -15.91 17.57
CA GLU A 228 25.43 -16.80 18.71
C GLU A 228 24.15 -17.47 19.22
N LEU A 229 24.14 -18.80 19.24
CA LEU A 229 23.08 -19.61 19.84
C LEU A 229 23.58 -20.20 21.16
N SER A 230 23.13 -19.63 22.29
CA SER A 230 23.40 -20.17 23.62
C SER A 230 22.44 -21.32 23.95
N ILE A 231 22.95 -22.55 24.00
CA ILE A 231 22.19 -23.72 24.45
C ILE A 231 22.60 -24.03 25.89
N SER A 232 21.68 -23.85 26.84
CA SER A 232 21.96 -24.16 28.24
C SER A 232 21.90 -25.66 28.51
N PHE A 233 22.95 -26.20 29.12
CA PHE A 233 23.02 -27.59 29.59
C PHE A 233 22.71 -27.73 31.10
N THR A 234 22.31 -26.66 31.77
CA THR A 234 22.16 -26.64 33.25
C THR A 234 20.84 -27.21 33.75
N SER A 235 19.92 -27.56 32.86
CA SER A 235 18.63 -28.15 33.20
C SER A 235 18.52 -29.56 32.62
N PRO A 236 18.78 -30.62 33.41
CA PRO A 236 18.42 -31.97 33.00
C PRO A 236 16.89 -32.07 32.91
N THR A 237 16.39 -32.54 31.77
CA THR A 237 14.99 -32.99 31.60
C THR A 237 14.68 -34.19 32.47
#